data_AF-A0ABD5YKV6-F1
#
_entry.id   AF-A0ABD5YKV6-F1
#
_cell.length_a   1.000
_cell.length_b   1.000
_cell.length_c   1.000
_cell.angle_alpha   90.00
_cell.angle_beta   90.00
_cell.angle_gamma   90.00
#
_symmetry.space_group_name_H-M   'P 1'
#
loop_
_entity.id
_entity.type
_entity.pdbx_description
1 polymer ?
#
loop_
_entity_poly.entity_id
_entity_poly.type
_entity_poly.pdbx_seq_one_letter_code
_entity_poly.pdbx_strand_id
1 'polypeptide(L)'
;MIFPTSDEDVLVRISDRNPSRELLDGVAGADCTVVEVGSTGFPAVEPLVSVTRGERTTFHAQCSPEEIQEFVALADDSSRADTAAVVEHDPETTTFPAPELFGLDTGVRRVLGGCGWRRPTHPDDHEAAGGFASVASEAVASLARQLRGRGWGDWRHDQRLIDAWRPAMEADSAAVVVNAHGTTADTLLLSSVPFEVLEGANAAARAVGADRIVVYTADNDAALTVNEAAENYPNPCASVDVVGGPSEYRAAEPTMALEAIEGNHRIEARLRPPGPEVSGLHGDPTLVHTARTFAQLAVALRDGFAESRLVTVTGDVAVPATVEVPESDTIETALDAVDIDGEFKAACVGGRFGGITTELDIDVAPDTLANADLGTEGTVRIITEDQCVVAFIGNKTQFAADENCGRCVPCREGTTQLANQLRAIYDGDYDSDGIEELVRVMDLSSICAFGKQAGRPTRTAMAAFESEFAAHADGRCPAGSCFDRNFAVS
;
A
#
# COMPACT_ATOMS: atom_id res chain seq x y z
N MET A 1 -7.37 -1.31 28.80
CA MET A 1 -6.74 0.01 28.68
C MET A 1 -5.38 -0.19 28.04
N ILE A 2 -4.99 0.67 27.10
CA ILE A 2 -3.65 0.63 26.46
C ILE A 2 -2.67 1.65 27.03
N PHE A 3 -3.05 2.40 28.07
CA PHE A 3 -2.16 3.33 28.76
C PHE A 3 -2.01 2.83 30.19
N PRO A 4 -0.78 2.61 30.67
CA PRO A 4 -0.55 2.29 32.08
C PRO A 4 -1.02 3.46 32.93
N THR A 5 -1.79 3.18 33.99
CA THR A 5 -2.38 4.20 34.86
C THR A 5 -1.51 4.49 36.10
N SER A 6 -0.46 3.69 36.28
CA SER A 6 0.56 3.83 37.33
C SER A 6 1.89 3.26 36.85
N ASP A 7 2.99 3.63 37.51
CA ASP A 7 4.32 3.07 37.26
C ASP A 7 4.42 1.56 37.57
N GLU A 8 3.41 1.00 38.26
CA GLU A 8 3.32 -0.42 38.58
C GLU A 8 2.61 -1.23 37.48
N ASP A 9 1.90 -0.57 36.55
CA ASP A 9 1.20 -1.24 35.45
C ASP A 9 2.16 -1.57 34.30
N VAL A 10 2.28 -2.86 33.98
CA VAL A 10 3.08 -3.34 32.84
C VAL A 10 2.15 -3.68 31.69
N LEU A 11 2.39 -3.03 30.54
CA LEU A 11 1.68 -3.30 29.29
C LEU A 11 2.62 -3.90 28.26
N VAL A 12 2.28 -5.08 27.76
CA VAL A 12 2.99 -5.78 26.69
C VAL A 12 2.15 -5.73 25.43
N ARG A 13 2.71 -5.17 24.36
CA ARG A 13 2.13 -5.21 23.02
C ARG A 13 2.89 -6.22 22.18
N ILE A 14 2.15 -7.00 21.40
CA ILE A 14 2.71 -7.95 20.43
C ILE A 14 2.24 -7.49 19.05
N SER A 15 3.18 -7.04 18.22
CA SER A 15 2.95 -6.64 16.84
C SER A 15 3.45 -7.75 15.91
N ASP A 16 2.56 -8.28 15.08
CA ASP A 16 2.88 -9.28 14.08
C ASP A 16 1.99 -9.08 12.85
N ARG A 17 2.51 -9.43 11.68
CA ARG A 17 1.75 -9.48 10.43
C ARG A 17 0.87 -10.73 10.34
N ASN A 18 1.29 -11.84 10.95
CA ASN A 18 0.55 -13.11 11.00
C ASN A 18 0.53 -13.67 12.42
N PRO A 19 -0.20 -13.02 13.33
CA PRO A 19 -0.26 -13.46 14.73
C PRO A 19 -0.78 -14.90 14.78
N SER A 20 0.11 -15.84 15.06
CA SER A 20 -0.30 -17.22 15.28
C SER A 20 -1.12 -17.27 16.57
N ARG A 21 -2.30 -17.91 16.54
CA ARG A 21 -3.13 -18.10 17.75
C ARG A 21 -2.36 -18.77 18.90
N GLU A 22 -1.32 -19.54 18.57
CA GLU A 22 -0.41 -20.19 19.52
C GLU A 22 0.40 -19.19 20.38
N LEU A 23 0.66 -17.96 19.89
CA LEU A 23 1.37 -16.92 20.64
C LEU A 23 0.59 -16.43 21.87
N LEU A 24 -0.74 -16.47 21.84
CA LEU A 24 -1.61 -15.89 22.88
C LEU A 24 -2.09 -16.92 23.90
N ASP A 25 -2.26 -18.19 23.51
CA ASP A 25 -2.78 -19.24 24.39
C ASP A 25 -1.86 -19.52 25.61
N GLY A 26 -0.59 -19.13 25.55
CA GLY A 26 0.39 -19.27 26.63
C GLY A 26 0.39 -18.16 27.70
N VAL A 27 -0.41 -17.10 27.52
CA VAL A 27 -0.29 -15.84 28.28
C VAL A 27 -1.38 -15.71 29.38
N ALA A 28 -2.24 -16.71 29.53
CA ALA A 28 -3.33 -16.68 30.51
C ALA A 28 -2.83 -16.77 31.96
N GLY A 29 -2.85 -15.66 32.70
CA GLY A 29 -2.60 -15.61 34.15
C GLY A 29 -1.43 -14.74 34.62
N ALA A 30 -0.88 -13.88 33.77
CA ALA A 30 0.18 -12.93 34.15
C ALA A 30 -0.35 -11.72 34.92
N ASP A 31 0.49 -11.15 35.79
CA ASP A 31 0.24 -9.89 36.52
C ASP A 31 0.44 -8.64 35.62
N CYS A 32 0.36 -8.80 34.30
CA CYS A 32 0.53 -7.72 33.32
C CYS A 32 -0.58 -7.74 32.26
N THR A 33 -0.81 -6.59 31.61
CA THR A 33 -1.77 -6.51 30.50
C THR A 33 -1.04 -6.86 29.21
N VAL A 34 -1.56 -7.82 28.46
CA VAL A 34 -0.99 -8.23 27.16
C VAL A 34 -2.03 -7.98 26.09
N VAL A 35 -1.63 -7.28 25.03
CA VAL A 35 -2.49 -6.92 23.91
C VAL A 35 -1.83 -7.23 22.58
N GLU A 36 -2.63 -7.73 21.65
CA GLU A 36 -2.25 -7.87 20.25
C GLU A 36 -2.53 -6.56 19.52
N VAL A 37 -1.56 -6.11 18.74
CA VAL A 37 -1.68 -4.93 17.88
C VAL A 37 -1.32 -5.33 16.46
N GLY A 38 -1.81 -4.61 15.45
CA GLY A 38 -1.47 -4.92 14.07
C GLY A 38 -0.01 -4.60 13.75
N SER A 39 0.50 -5.16 12.65
CA SER A 39 1.87 -4.93 12.14
C SER A 39 2.27 -3.45 12.13
N THR A 40 3.54 -3.20 12.44
CA THR A 40 4.26 -1.92 12.29
C THR A 40 4.45 -1.50 10.83
N GLY A 41 4.33 -2.44 9.89
CA GLY A 41 4.74 -2.27 8.49
C GLY A 41 6.19 -2.70 8.21
N PHE A 42 6.91 -3.20 9.22
CA PHE A 42 8.31 -3.61 9.12
C PHE A 42 8.49 -5.08 9.55
N PRO A 43 8.19 -6.05 8.67
CA PRO A 43 8.32 -7.47 8.98
C PRO A 43 9.73 -7.91 9.41
N ALA A 44 10.78 -7.14 9.08
CA ALA A 44 12.16 -7.44 9.46
C ALA A 44 12.35 -7.50 10.99
N VAL A 45 11.57 -6.74 11.75
CA VAL A 45 11.63 -6.69 13.21
C VAL A 45 10.48 -7.45 13.89
N GLU A 46 9.58 -8.04 13.11
CA GLU A 46 8.39 -8.74 13.60
C GLU A 46 8.62 -10.26 13.75
N PRO A 47 8.02 -10.93 14.74
CA PRO A 47 7.16 -10.39 15.80
C PRO A 47 7.90 -9.43 16.74
N LEU A 48 7.31 -8.25 16.95
CA LEU A 48 7.89 -7.19 17.77
C LEU A 48 7.14 -7.12 19.09
N VAL A 49 7.86 -7.29 20.20
CA VAL A 49 7.32 -7.15 21.55
C VAL A 49 7.71 -5.78 22.10
N SER A 50 6.71 -4.99 22.49
CA SER A 50 6.91 -3.71 23.16
C SER A 50 6.41 -3.79 24.60
N VAL A 51 7.29 -3.55 25.56
CA VAL A 51 6.96 -3.56 27.00
C VAL A 51 7.02 -2.14 27.53
N THR A 52 5.86 -1.58 27.90
CA THR A 52 5.71 -0.24 28.47
C THR A 52 5.56 -0.31 29.97
N ARG A 53 6.32 0.52 30.70
CA ARG A 53 6.19 0.76 32.15
C ARG A 53 6.34 2.26 32.41
N GLY A 54 5.27 2.92 32.86
CA GLY A 54 5.25 4.39 33.00
C GLY A 54 5.61 5.10 31.70
N GLU A 55 6.65 5.93 31.74
CA GLU A 55 7.17 6.72 30.61
C GLU A 55 8.11 5.95 29.68
N ARG A 56 8.43 4.69 29.99
CA ARG A 56 9.48 3.94 29.30
C ARG A 56 8.92 2.75 28.54
N THR A 57 9.26 2.63 27.26
CA THR A 57 9.02 1.43 26.45
C THR A 57 10.32 0.78 26.00
N THR A 58 10.41 -0.54 26.17
CA THR A 58 11.49 -1.38 25.62
C THR A 58 10.96 -2.18 24.44
N PHE A 59 11.78 -2.34 23.41
CA PHE A 59 11.45 -3.04 22.17
C PHE A 59 12.35 -4.25 21.99
N HIS A 60 11.74 -5.39 21.65
CA HIS A 60 12.41 -6.68 21.43
C HIS A 60 11.93 -7.24 20.10
N ALA A 61 12.83 -7.26 19.11
CA ALA A 61 12.52 -7.62 17.74
C ALA A 61 12.66 -9.13 17.50
N GLN A 62 11.96 -9.66 16.49
CA GLN A 62 12.05 -11.06 16.04
C GLN A 62 11.86 -12.09 17.17
N CYS A 63 10.95 -11.81 18.11
CA CYS A 63 10.74 -12.67 19.26
C CYS A 63 10.08 -14.00 18.88
N SER A 64 10.65 -15.10 19.38
CA SER A 64 10.05 -16.43 19.36
C SER A 64 8.84 -16.53 20.32
N PRO A 65 7.94 -17.50 20.11
CA PRO A 65 6.84 -17.76 21.05
C PRO A 65 7.32 -18.01 22.48
N GLU A 66 8.47 -18.70 22.67
CA GLU A 66 9.06 -18.92 23.98
C GLU A 66 9.51 -17.62 24.64
N GLU A 67 10.19 -16.73 23.91
CA GLU A 67 10.63 -15.43 24.42
C GLU A 67 9.44 -14.55 24.82
N ILE A 68 8.34 -14.59 24.06
CA ILE A 68 7.10 -13.87 24.38
C ILE A 68 6.50 -14.37 25.70
N GLN A 69 6.43 -15.69 25.90
CA GLN A 69 5.96 -16.26 27.17
C GLN A 69 6.87 -15.87 28.34
N GLU A 70 8.18 -15.79 28.12
CA GLU A 70 9.12 -15.33 29.15
C GLU A 70 8.94 -13.85 29.49
N PHE A 71 8.71 -12.96 28.50
CA PHE A 71 8.44 -11.54 28.75
C PHE A 71 7.20 -11.34 29.63
N VAL A 72 6.17 -12.12 29.35
CA VAL A 72 4.92 -12.13 30.10
C VAL A 72 5.14 -12.64 31.53
N ALA A 73 5.95 -13.69 31.71
CA ALA A 73 6.24 -14.27 33.02
C ALA A 73 7.20 -13.43 33.89
N LEU A 74 8.11 -12.68 33.26
CA LEU A 74 9.15 -11.87 33.91
C LEU A 74 8.81 -10.38 33.90
N ALA A 75 7.53 -10.03 33.84
CA ALA A 75 7.05 -8.65 33.72
C ALA A 75 7.57 -7.67 34.80
N ASP A 76 8.24 -8.15 35.86
CA ASP A 76 8.93 -7.32 36.87
C ASP A 76 10.41 -7.03 36.57
N ASP A 77 11.12 -7.86 35.80
CA ASP A 77 12.57 -7.70 35.58
C ASP A 77 12.85 -6.93 34.29
N SER A 78 13.35 -5.70 34.43
CA SER A 78 13.61 -4.76 33.32
C SER A 78 15.00 -4.93 32.68
N SER A 79 15.77 -5.95 33.07
CA SER A 79 17.19 -6.09 32.73
C SER A 79 17.50 -7.30 31.85
N ARG A 80 16.87 -7.41 30.67
CA ARG A 80 17.31 -8.37 29.66
C ARG A 80 18.38 -7.80 28.72
N ALA A 81 19.40 -8.63 28.45
CA ALA A 81 20.54 -8.29 27.61
C ALA A 81 20.16 -8.06 26.13
N ASP A 82 19.01 -8.57 25.70
CA ASP A 82 18.58 -8.62 24.29
C ASP A 82 17.58 -7.50 23.93
N THR A 83 17.54 -6.42 24.71
CA THR A 83 16.72 -5.23 24.40
C THR A 83 17.26 -4.56 23.14
N ALA A 84 16.45 -4.54 22.08
CA ALA A 84 16.86 -3.98 20.80
C ALA A 84 16.84 -2.44 20.80
N ALA A 85 15.82 -1.84 21.43
CA ALA A 85 15.75 -0.39 21.62
C ALA A 85 14.96 0.01 22.87
N VAL A 86 15.14 1.25 23.29
CA VAL A 86 14.48 1.85 24.44
C VAL A 86 14.05 3.26 24.08
N VAL A 87 12.80 3.61 24.37
CA VAL A 87 12.26 4.95 24.16
C VAL A 87 11.59 5.44 25.43
N GLU A 88 11.94 6.66 25.85
CA GLU A 88 11.20 7.41 26.87
C GLU A 88 10.19 8.31 26.16
N HIS A 89 8.94 8.32 26.61
CA HIS A 89 7.83 9.02 25.97
C HIS A 89 6.75 9.42 27.00
N ASP A 90 5.81 10.25 26.57
CA ASP A 90 4.61 10.58 27.36
C ASP A 90 3.80 9.29 27.66
N PRO A 91 3.37 9.01 28.91
CA PRO A 91 2.57 7.83 29.25
C PRO A 91 1.27 7.71 28.44
N GLU A 92 0.73 8.84 27.99
CA GLU A 92 -0.50 8.95 27.21
C GLU A 92 -0.23 8.95 25.69
N THR A 93 0.99 8.63 25.24
CA THR A 93 1.31 8.64 23.81
C THR A 93 0.44 7.65 23.03
N THR A 94 -0.33 8.17 22.08
CA THR A 94 -1.25 7.39 21.22
C THR A 94 -0.66 7.00 19.88
N THR A 95 0.58 7.44 19.62
CA THR A 95 1.38 7.15 18.44
C THR A 95 2.56 6.28 18.83
N PHE A 96 2.91 5.34 17.95
CA PHE A 96 4.06 4.44 18.08
C PHE A 96 5.33 5.25 18.38
N PRO A 97 5.96 5.06 19.56
CA PRO A 97 7.20 5.74 19.91
C PRO A 97 8.29 5.32 18.93
N ALA A 98 9.00 6.28 18.32
CA ALA A 98 10.01 6.02 17.31
C ALA A 98 11.30 5.43 17.94
N PRO A 99 11.55 4.11 17.83
CA PRO A 99 12.74 3.50 18.38
C PRO A 99 13.89 3.59 17.38
N GLU A 100 15.12 3.66 17.88
CA GLU A 100 16.33 3.50 17.05
C GLU A 100 16.50 2.02 16.67
N LEU A 101 15.59 1.52 15.84
CA LEU A 101 15.61 0.18 15.25
C LEU A 101 15.64 0.32 13.74
N PHE A 102 16.50 -0.49 13.11
CA PHE A 102 16.68 -0.51 11.67
C PHE A 102 15.33 -0.50 10.93
N GLY A 103 15.17 0.52 10.09
CA GLY A 103 14.00 0.76 9.27
C GLY A 103 12.86 1.49 9.98
N LEU A 104 12.59 1.18 11.26
CA LEU A 104 11.56 1.91 12.03
C LEU A 104 11.94 3.36 12.33
N ASP A 105 13.22 3.70 12.25
CA ASP A 105 13.78 5.05 12.33
C ASP A 105 13.75 5.81 10.99
N THR A 106 13.31 5.16 9.90
CA THR A 106 13.23 5.76 8.56
C THR A 106 11.91 6.50 8.34
N GLY A 107 12.00 7.71 7.77
CA GLY A 107 10.85 8.51 7.39
C GLY A 107 10.07 9.10 8.57
N VAL A 108 8.74 9.09 8.45
CA VAL A 108 7.80 9.59 9.47
C VAL A 108 6.72 8.53 9.73
N ARG A 109 5.92 8.70 10.79
CA ARG A 109 4.78 7.80 11.09
C ARG A 109 3.55 8.61 11.49
N ARG A 110 2.94 9.31 10.52
CA ARG A 110 1.69 10.07 10.75
C ARG A 110 0.48 9.20 10.46
N VAL A 111 0.33 8.76 9.22
CA VAL A 111 -0.71 7.79 8.81
C VAL A 111 -0.43 6.42 9.42
N LEU A 112 0.85 6.03 9.52
CA LEU A 112 1.26 4.78 10.18
C LEU A 112 1.38 4.89 11.72
N GLY A 113 1.00 6.02 12.32
CA GLY A 113 1.26 6.32 13.73
C GLY A 113 0.64 5.30 14.71
N GLY A 114 -0.48 4.68 14.35
CA GLY A 114 -1.10 3.63 15.17
C GLY A 114 -0.61 2.21 14.92
N CYS A 115 0.05 1.97 13.77
CA CYS A 115 0.51 0.65 13.37
C CYS A 115 1.57 0.14 14.35
N GLY A 116 1.37 -1.05 14.93
CA GLY A 116 2.22 -1.60 15.99
C GLY A 116 1.96 -1.03 17.39
N TRP A 117 0.96 -0.18 17.58
CA TRP A 117 0.74 0.52 18.86
C TRP A 117 -0.68 0.42 19.42
N ARG A 118 -1.69 0.53 18.56
CA ARG A 118 -3.11 0.52 18.92
C ARG A 118 -3.76 -0.81 18.53
N ARG A 119 -4.74 -1.27 19.32
CA ARG A 119 -5.50 -2.47 18.97
C ARG A 119 -6.43 -2.14 17.80
N PRO A 120 -6.38 -2.86 16.67
CA PRO A 120 -7.06 -2.45 15.45
C PRO A 120 -8.58 -2.26 15.59
N THR A 121 -9.24 -3.08 16.41
CA THR A 121 -10.71 -3.14 16.52
C THR A 121 -11.28 -2.51 17.80
N HIS A 122 -10.44 -1.89 18.64
CA HIS A 122 -10.88 -1.27 19.89
C HIS A 122 -11.09 0.25 19.73
N PRO A 123 -12.34 0.76 19.83
CA PRO A 123 -12.63 2.17 19.61
C PRO A 123 -11.97 3.09 20.66
N ASP A 124 -11.86 2.66 21.91
CA ASP A 124 -11.24 3.46 22.98
C ASP A 124 -9.80 3.87 22.65
N ASP A 125 -9.04 3.00 21.97
CA ASP A 125 -7.64 3.26 21.60
C ASP A 125 -7.57 4.35 20.52
N HIS A 126 -8.52 4.33 19.58
CA HIS A 126 -8.62 5.31 18.51
C HIS A 126 -9.20 6.64 19.00
N GLU A 127 -10.17 6.61 19.90
CA GLU A 127 -10.73 7.80 20.56
C GLU A 127 -9.67 8.53 21.38
N ALA A 128 -8.84 7.80 22.13
CA ALA A 128 -7.72 8.37 22.87
C ALA A 128 -6.69 9.05 21.94
N ALA A 129 -6.55 8.57 20.71
CA ALA A 129 -5.72 9.22 19.68
C ALA A 129 -6.37 10.48 19.07
N GLY A 130 -7.55 10.90 19.56
CA GLY A 130 -8.32 12.03 19.02
C GLY A 130 -9.24 11.66 17.85
N GLY A 131 -9.45 10.37 17.61
CA GLY A 131 -10.35 9.86 16.58
C GLY A 131 -11.84 10.04 16.92
N PHE A 132 -12.69 9.80 15.92
CA PHE A 132 -14.16 9.97 15.98
C PHE A 132 -14.64 11.40 16.27
N ALA A 133 -13.74 12.38 16.15
CA ALA A 133 -14.11 13.78 16.36
C ALA A 133 -15.17 14.21 15.34
N SER A 134 -16.18 14.95 15.79
CA SER A 134 -17.20 15.47 14.88
C SER A 134 -16.63 16.60 14.03
N VAL A 135 -16.28 16.30 12.77
CA VAL A 135 -15.81 17.30 11.81
C VAL A 135 -16.95 17.84 10.94
N ALA A 136 -16.94 19.16 10.74
CA ALA A 136 -17.88 19.84 9.86
C ALA A 136 -17.54 19.60 8.37
N SER A 137 -18.56 19.41 7.51
CA SER A 137 -18.37 19.15 6.08
C SER A 137 -17.53 20.21 5.36
N GLU A 138 -17.57 21.48 5.82
CA GLU A 138 -16.72 22.56 5.26
C GLU A 138 -15.23 22.32 5.51
N ALA A 139 -14.86 21.80 6.70
CA ALA A 139 -13.47 21.47 7.00
C ALA A 139 -12.99 20.30 6.13
N VAL A 140 -13.84 19.29 5.92
CA VAL A 140 -13.57 18.17 5.01
C VAL A 140 -13.35 18.70 3.58
N ALA A 141 -14.25 19.56 3.08
CA ALA A 141 -14.12 20.15 1.75
C ALA A 141 -12.87 21.05 1.61
N SER A 142 -12.49 21.77 2.67
CA SER A 142 -11.25 22.57 2.70
C SER A 142 -10.00 21.69 2.57
N LEU A 143 -9.96 20.56 3.29
CA LEU A 143 -8.85 19.61 3.19
C LEU A 143 -8.85 18.85 1.86
N ALA A 144 -10.02 18.50 1.32
CA ALA A 144 -10.15 17.85 0.01
C ALA A 144 -9.60 18.73 -1.15
N ARG A 145 -9.50 20.05 -0.97
CA ARG A 145 -8.84 20.97 -1.93
C ARG A 145 -7.31 20.91 -1.88
N GLN A 146 -6.74 20.42 -0.79
CA GLN A 146 -5.30 20.30 -0.57
C GLN A 146 -4.81 18.87 -0.87
N LEU A 147 -5.54 17.88 -0.36
CA LEU A 147 -5.23 16.46 -0.53
C LEU A 147 -5.42 15.99 -1.97
N ARG A 148 -4.49 15.14 -2.41
CA ARG A 148 -4.60 14.37 -3.64
C ARG A 148 -4.97 12.92 -3.33
N GLY A 149 -5.61 12.26 -4.28
CA GLY A 149 -5.78 10.80 -4.22
C GLY A 149 -4.41 10.11 -4.13
N ARG A 150 -4.34 9.01 -3.37
CA ARG A 150 -3.17 8.13 -3.32
C ARG A 150 -3.41 6.95 -4.24
N GLY A 151 -2.96 7.09 -5.49
CA GLY A 151 -3.19 6.25 -6.66
C GLY A 151 -3.65 4.80 -6.42
N TRP A 152 -4.62 4.36 -7.21
CA TRP A 152 -5.06 2.95 -7.25
C TRP A 152 -4.13 2.14 -8.13
N GLY A 153 -3.05 1.58 -7.58
CA GLY A 153 -2.17 0.79 -8.44
C GLY A 153 -1.53 1.65 -9.54
N ASP A 154 -1.38 1.03 -10.70
CA ASP A 154 -0.96 1.67 -11.95
C ASP A 154 -2.06 2.56 -12.59
N TRP A 155 -3.21 2.78 -11.92
CA TRP A 155 -4.41 3.39 -12.51
C TRP A 155 -4.55 4.91 -12.41
N ARG A 156 -3.59 5.57 -11.74
CA ARG A 156 -3.38 7.03 -11.55
C ARG A 156 -4.64 7.91 -11.58
N HIS A 157 -5.01 8.45 -10.41
CA HIS A 157 -5.74 9.73 -10.28
C HIS A 157 -5.28 10.46 -9.02
N ASP A 158 -3.98 10.81 -8.95
CA ASP A 158 -3.41 11.68 -7.91
C ASP A 158 -3.81 13.15 -8.14
N GLN A 159 -5.07 13.35 -8.52
CA GLN A 159 -5.74 14.65 -8.61
C GLN A 159 -6.26 15.06 -7.23
N ARG A 160 -6.56 16.34 -7.07
CA ARG A 160 -7.13 16.83 -5.81
C ARG A 160 -8.49 16.17 -5.57
N LEU A 161 -8.75 15.78 -4.33
CA LEU A 161 -9.98 15.07 -3.98
C LEU A 161 -11.23 15.87 -4.36
N ILE A 162 -11.20 17.19 -4.13
CA ILE A 162 -12.32 18.08 -4.46
C ILE A 162 -12.74 18.01 -5.94
N ASP A 163 -11.80 17.79 -6.85
CA ASP A 163 -12.07 17.73 -8.29
C ASP A 163 -12.83 16.46 -8.65
N ALA A 164 -12.52 15.35 -7.96
CA ALA A 164 -13.26 14.10 -8.06
C ALA A 164 -14.62 14.17 -7.34
N TRP A 165 -14.72 14.94 -6.25
CA TRP A 165 -15.89 14.88 -5.37
C TRP A 165 -17.02 15.81 -5.80
N ARG A 166 -16.73 16.90 -6.50
CA ARG A 166 -17.72 17.93 -6.87
C ARG A 166 -19.00 17.34 -7.49
N PRO A 167 -18.97 16.39 -8.44
CA PRO A 167 -20.20 15.85 -9.01
C PRO A 167 -21.06 15.10 -7.97
N ALA A 168 -20.43 14.36 -7.05
CA ALA A 168 -21.13 13.67 -5.96
C ALA A 168 -21.66 14.65 -4.89
N MET A 169 -20.96 15.75 -4.61
CA MET A 169 -21.42 16.80 -3.69
C MET A 169 -22.67 17.54 -4.19
N GLU A 170 -22.90 17.55 -5.50
CA GLU A 170 -24.05 18.20 -6.14
C GLU A 170 -25.24 17.24 -6.35
N ALA A 171 -25.09 15.97 -5.98
CA ALA A 171 -26.10 14.93 -6.16
C ALA A 171 -27.06 14.81 -4.96
N ASP A 172 -28.24 14.22 -5.19
CA ASP A 172 -29.24 13.94 -4.15
C ASP A 172 -28.86 12.71 -3.28
N SER A 173 -28.05 11.80 -3.82
CA SER A 173 -27.51 10.61 -3.15
C SER A 173 -26.12 10.30 -3.70
N ALA A 174 -25.30 9.68 -2.85
CA ALA A 174 -23.97 9.22 -3.23
C ALA A 174 -23.57 7.96 -2.46
N ALA A 175 -22.56 7.26 -2.94
CA ALA A 175 -21.89 6.17 -2.24
C ALA A 175 -20.39 6.48 -2.06
N VAL A 176 -19.77 5.86 -1.07
CA VAL A 176 -18.31 5.88 -0.88
C VAL A 176 -17.78 4.46 -0.97
N VAL A 177 -16.72 4.26 -1.75
CA VAL A 177 -16.02 2.98 -1.90
C VAL A 177 -14.56 3.17 -1.50
N VAL A 178 -14.17 2.45 -0.44
CA VAL A 178 -12.77 2.24 -0.06
C VAL A 178 -12.24 1.06 -0.88
N ASN A 179 -11.53 1.35 -1.97
CA ASN A 179 -10.89 0.32 -2.79
C ASN A 179 -9.50 0.00 -2.24
N ALA A 180 -9.41 -1.08 -1.45
CA ALA A 180 -8.21 -1.57 -0.80
C ALA A 180 -7.69 -2.89 -1.41
N HIS A 181 -8.18 -3.27 -2.59
CA HIS A 181 -7.78 -4.49 -3.30
C HIS A 181 -6.30 -4.46 -3.73
N GLY A 182 -5.74 -3.26 -3.94
CA GLY A 182 -4.61 -3.09 -4.84
C GLY A 182 -3.19 -3.17 -4.25
N THR A 183 -2.97 -3.04 -2.93
CA THR A 183 -1.61 -2.81 -2.39
C THR A 183 -1.37 -3.37 -0.99
N THR A 184 -0.11 -3.67 -0.68
CA THR A 184 0.35 -4.07 0.66
C THR A 184 0.08 -2.98 1.70
N ALA A 185 0.28 -1.72 1.33
CA ALA A 185 0.05 -0.59 2.22
C ALA A 185 -1.45 -0.41 2.55
N ASP A 186 -2.35 -0.64 1.59
CA ASP A 186 -3.80 -0.60 1.86
C ASP A 186 -4.20 -1.75 2.81
N THR A 187 -3.62 -2.96 2.61
CA THR A 187 -3.85 -4.11 3.50
C THR A 187 -3.35 -3.81 4.92
N LEU A 188 -2.14 -3.25 5.07
CA LEU A 188 -1.57 -2.84 6.35
C LEU A 188 -2.48 -1.86 7.10
N LEU A 189 -3.05 -0.88 6.41
CA LEU A 189 -3.96 0.09 7.04
C LEU A 189 -5.26 -0.58 7.52
N LEU A 190 -5.84 -1.47 6.71
CA LEU A 190 -7.05 -2.19 7.10
C LEU A 190 -6.81 -3.19 8.24
N SER A 191 -5.64 -3.83 8.29
CA SER A 191 -5.31 -4.80 9.34
C SER A 191 -4.86 -4.13 10.64
N SER A 192 -4.14 -3.01 10.56
CA SER A 192 -3.48 -2.42 11.74
C SER A 192 -4.18 -1.19 12.29
N VAL A 193 -4.79 -0.36 11.43
CA VAL A 193 -5.43 0.90 11.83
C VAL A 193 -6.73 1.14 11.05
N PRO A 194 -7.68 0.18 11.02
CA PRO A 194 -8.89 0.28 10.19
C PRO A 194 -9.73 1.52 10.51
N PHE A 195 -9.72 2.01 11.76
CA PHE A 195 -10.45 3.21 12.13
C PHE A 195 -9.95 4.48 11.44
N GLU A 196 -8.66 4.61 11.11
CA GLU A 196 -8.16 5.76 10.33
C GLU A 196 -8.80 5.76 8.93
N VAL A 197 -8.93 4.58 8.32
CA VAL A 197 -9.56 4.42 7.00
C VAL A 197 -11.07 4.68 7.07
N LEU A 198 -11.76 4.06 8.04
CA LEU A 198 -13.21 4.19 8.23
C LEU A 198 -13.60 5.63 8.59
N GLU A 199 -12.81 6.33 9.41
CA GLU A 199 -13.07 7.72 9.77
C GLU A 199 -12.94 8.65 8.58
N GLY A 200 -11.92 8.47 7.74
CA GLY A 200 -11.78 9.24 6.50
C GLY A 200 -12.93 8.98 5.53
N ALA A 201 -13.34 7.73 5.38
CA ALA A 201 -14.48 7.35 4.54
C ALA A 201 -15.81 7.92 5.09
N ASN A 202 -16.01 7.90 6.41
CA ASN A 202 -17.17 8.47 7.08
C ASN A 202 -17.23 10.00 6.96
N ALA A 203 -16.07 10.68 7.05
CA ALA A 203 -15.98 12.12 6.82
C ALA A 203 -16.30 12.48 5.36
N ALA A 204 -15.79 11.70 4.41
CA ALA A 204 -16.13 11.84 2.99
C ALA A 204 -17.63 11.61 2.74
N ALA A 205 -18.20 10.54 3.30
CA ALA A 205 -19.62 10.21 3.18
C ALA A 205 -20.49 11.36 3.68
N ARG A 206 -20.17 11.94 4.85
CA ARG A 206 -20.87 13.12 5.38
C ARG A 206 -20.75 14.34 4.47
N ALA A 207 -19.60 14.55 3.84
CA ALA A 207 -19.36 15.69 2.96
C ALA A 207 -20.16 15.62 1.66
N VAL A 208 -20.44 14.42 1.15
CA VAL A 208 -21.23 14.20 -0.07
C VAL A 208 -22.67 13.73 0.17
N GLY A 209 -23.09 13.58 1.43
CA GLY A 209 -24.42 13.08 1.76
C GLY A 209 -24.65 11.60 1.40
N ALA A 210 -23.58 10.79 1.41
CA ALA A 210 -23.70 9.35 1.17
C ALA A 210 -24.30 8.63 2.39
N ASP A 211 -25.16 7.65 2.13
CA ASP A 211 -25.78 6.76 3.12
C ASP A 211 -25.10 5.38 3.19
N ARG A 212 -24.12 5.13 2.30
CA ARG A 212 -23.38 3.88 2.18
C ARG A 212 -21.88 4.07 1.97
N ILE A 213 -21.11 3.28 2.71
CA ILE A 213 -19.67 3.09 2.57
C ILE A 213 -19.44 1.60 2.29
N VAL A 214 -18.69 1.29 1.25
CA VAL A 214 -18.27 -0.07 0.92
C VAL A 214 -16.76 -0.17 1.04
N VAL A 215 -16.26 -1.04 1.89
CA VAL A 215 -14.83 -1.40 1.96
C VAL A 215 -14.62 -2.64 1.10
N TYR A 216 -13.79 -2.53 0.07
CA TYR A 216 -13.54 -3.58 -0.91
C TYR A 216 -12.07 -4.04 -0.83
N THR A 217 -11.84 -5.30 -0.46
CA THR A 217 -10.51 -5.89 -0.30
C THR A 217 -10.48 -7.34 -0.76
N ALA A 218 -9.35 -7.82 -1.30
CA ALA A 218 -9.14 -9.24 -1.59
C ALA A 218 -8.45 -10.01 -0.46
N ASP A 219 -7.98 -9.29 0.58
CA ASP A 219 -7.34 -9.90 1.73
C ASP A 219 -8.39 -10.28 2.79
N ASN A 220 -8.49 -11.57 3.10
CA ASN A 220 -9.53 -12.10 3.98
C ASN A 220 -9.32 -11.68 5.44
N ASP A 221 -8.08 -11.60 5.91
CA ASP A 221 -7.79 -11.27 7.30
C ASP A 221 -8.04 -9.77 7.54
N ALA A 222 -7.61 -8.93 6.60
CA ALA A 222 -7.96 -7.51 6.61
C ALA A 222 -9.48 -7.28 6.52
N ALA A 223 -10.21 -8.09 5.74
CA ALA A 223 -11.68 -8.02 5.67
C ALA A 223 -12.34 -8.35 7.02
N LEU A 224 -11.84 -9.35 7.74
CA LEU A 224 -12.35 -9.70 9.07
C LEU A 224 -12.09 -8.57 10.07
N THR A 225 -10.86 -8.05 10.12
CA THR A 225 -10.49 -6.95 11.02
C THR A 225 -11.31 -5.69 10.75
N VAL A 226 -11.45 -5.26 9.49
CA VAL A 226 -12.23 -4.05 9.17
C VAL A 226 -13.72 -4.25 9.40
N ASN A 227 -14.24 -5.48 9.23
CA ASN A 227 -15.64 -5.76 9.56
C ASN A 227 -15.90 -5.63 11.07
N GLU A 228 -15.05 -6.18 11.91
CA GLU A 228 -15.14 -6.00 13.36
C GLU A 228 -14.98 -4.53 13.77
N ALA A 229 -14.02 -3.81 13.17
CA ALA A 229 -13.87 -2.38 13.42
C ALA A 229 -15.10 -1.57 12.97
N ALA A 230 -15.75 -1.92 11.87
CA ALA A 230 -16.97 -1.27 11.41
C ALA A 230 -18.16 -1.51 12.37
N GLU A 231 -18.29 -2.72 12.92
CA GLU A 231 -19.29 -3.04 13.96
C GLU A 231 -19.04 -2.24 15.25
N ASN A 232 -17.78 -2.00 15.60
CA ASN A 232 -17.37 -1.24 16.77
C ASN A 232 -17.30 0.29 16.54
N TYR A 233 -17.54 0.78 15.32
CA TYR A 233 -17.46 2.20 15.00
C TYR A 233 -18.59 2.99 15.69
N PRO A 234 -18.29 4.03 16.49
CA PRO A 234 -19.31 4.80 17.19
C PRO A 234 -20.07 5.74 16.24
N ASN A 235 -21.38 5.49 16.09
CA ASN A 235 -22.33 6.36 15.37
C ASN A 235 -21.86 6.78 13.95
N PRO A 236 -21.59 5.83 13.04
CA PRO A 236 -21.25 6.17 11.66
C PRO A 236 -22.43 6.91 11.00
N CYS A 237 -22.13 7.85 10.09
CA CYS A 237 -23.18 8.61 9.39
C CYS A 237 -23.80 7.84 8.22
N ALA A 238 -23.16 6.75 7.81
CA ALA A 238 -23.54 5.89 6.70
C ALA A 238 -23.42 4.42 7.13
N SER A 239 -24.17 3.54 6.47
CA SER A 239 -23.98 2.09 6.58
C SER A 239 -22.60 1.69 6.05
N VAL A 240 -21.92 0.75 6.70
CA VAL A 240 -20.61 0.25 6.27
C VAL A 240 -20.75 -1.23 5.92
N ASP A 241 -20.45 -1.57 4.66
CA ASP A 241 -20.41 -2.94 4.16
C ASP A 241 -18.97 -3.31 3.81
N VAL A 242 -18.53 -4.52 4.18
CA VAL A 242 -17.22 -5.07 3.78
C VAL A 242 -17.44 -6.15 2.73
N VAL A 243 -16.80 -5.99 1.57
CA VAL A 243 -16.96 -6.85 0.40
C VAL A 243 -15.61 -7.46 0.00
N GLY A 244 -15.57 -8.80 -0.02
CA GLY A 244 -14.43 -9.55 -0.54
C GLY A 244 -14.35 -9.47 -2.06
N GLY A 245 -13.18 -9.13 -2.58
CA GLY A 245 -12.87 -9.12 -4.02
C GLY A 245 -12.19 -10.40 -4.51
N PRO A 246 -12.31 -10.75 -5.80
CA PRO A 246 -11.58 -11.89 -6.37
C PRO A 246 -10.08 -11.60 -6.39
N SER A 247 -9.24 -12.63 -6.34
CA SER A 247 -7.78 -12.51 -6.48
C SER A 247 -7.37 -12.32 -7.95
N GLU A 248 -7.86 -11.24 -8.57
CA GLU A 248 -7.59 -10.86 -9.96
C GLU A 248 -7.03 -9.43 -9.99
N TYR A 249 -5.87 -9.20 -10.60
CA TYR A 249 -5.22 -7.89 -10.57
C TYR A 249 -6.07 -6.78 -11.20
N ARG A 250 -6.81 -7.10 -12.26
CA ARG A 250 -7.74 -6.16 -12.90
C ARG A 250 -8.87 -5.69 -11.97
N ALA A 251 -9.24 -6.49 -10.96
CA ALA A 251 -10.30 -6.15 -10.02
C ALA A 251 -9.93 -5.00 -9.07
N ALA A 252 -8.66 -4.58 -9.05
CA ALA A 252 -8.20 -3.37 -8.38
C ALA A 252 -8.56 -2.08 -9.15
N GLU A 253 -8.88 -2.15 -10.46
CA GLU A 253 -9.21 -0.96 -11.25
C GLU A 253 -10.52 -0.34 -10.76
N PRO A 254 -10.62 0.99 -10.57
CA PRO A 254 -11.75 1.61 -9.87
C PRO A 254 -13.12 1.25 -10.41
N THR A 255 -13.29 1.17 -11.72
CA THR A 255 -14.57 0.84 -12.34
C THR A 255 -14.82 -0.67 -12.37
N MET A 256 -13.77 -1.48 -12.50
CA MET A 256 -13.84 -2.93 -12.38
C MET A 256 -14.11 -3.39 -10.95
N ALA A 257 -13.63 -2.67 -9.94
CA ALA A 257 -13.98 -2.87 -8.55
C ALA A 257 -15.49 -2.68 -8.35
N LEU A 258 -16.10 -1.68 -8.99
CA LEU A 258 -17.56 -1.51 -8.98
C LEU A 258 -18.27 -2.70 -9.64
N GLU A 259 -17.79 -3.17 -10.80
CA GLU A 259 -18.34 -4.40 -11.43
C GLU A 259 -18.29 -5.60 -10.48
N ALA A 260 -17.18 -5.77 -9.76
CA ALA A 260 -16.99 -6.87 -8.81
C ALA A 260 -17.92 -6.74 -7.60
N ILE A 261 -18.02 -5.54 -7.01
CA ILE A 261 -18.91 -5.24 -5.87
C ILE A 261 -20.38 -5.49 -6.26
N GLU A 262 -20.77 -5.14 -7.48
CA GLU A 262 -22.12 -5.35 -8.00
C GLU A 262 -22.44 -6.82 -8.34
N GLY A 263 -21.45 -7.71 -8.24
CA GLY A 263 -21.61 -9.14 -8.55
C GLY A 263 -21.66 -9.45 -10.04
N ASN A 264 -21.15 -8.56 -10.89
CA ASN A 264 -21.13 -8.80 -12.34
C ASN A 264 -20.09 -9.86 -12.69
N HIS A 265 -20.49 -10.83 -13.51
CA HIS A 265 -19.60 -11.90 -13.96
C HIS A 265 -18.44 -11.42 -14.84
N ARG A 266 -18.59 -10.26 -15.50
CA ARG A 266 -17.57 -9.67 -16.36
C ARG A 266 -16.98 -8.44 -15.69
N ILE A 267 -15.76 -8.60 -15.20
CA ILE A 267 -14.98 -7.53 -14.57
C ILE A 267 -14.23 -6.80 -15.69
N GLU A 268 -14.89 -5.82 -16.30
CA GLU A 268 -14.38 -5.02 -17.40
C GLU A 268 -14.43 -3.52 -17.06
N ALA A 269 -13.45 -2.75 -17.53
CA ALA A 269 -13.46 -1.30 -17.28
C ALA A 269 -14.71 -0.66 -17.89
N ARG A 270 -15.38 0.21 -17.12
CA ARG A 270 -16.51 1.01 -17.62
C ARG A 270 -16.03 2.04 -18.64
N LEU A 271 -16.87 2.32 -19.63
CA LEU A 271 -16.61 3.39 -20.59
C LEU A 271 -16.74 4.74 -19.88
N ARG A 272 -15.75 5.61 -20.08
CA ARG A 272 -15.74 6.98 -19.55
C ARG A 272 -15.65 7.99 -20.69
N PRO A 273 -16.33 9.15 -20.61
CA PRO A 273 -17.27 9.58 -19.56
C PRO A 273 -18.65 8.88 -19.64
N PRO A 274 -19.46 8.88 -18.54
CA PRO A 274 -19.18 9.47 -17.23
C PRO A 274 -18.20 8.66 -16.36
N GLY A 275 -17.56 9.30 -15.37
CA GLY A 275 -16.77 8.63 -14.33
C GLY A 275 -17.63 8.14 -13.15
N PRO A 276 -17.05 7.35 -12.22
CA PRO A 276 -17.74 6.87 -11.01
C PRO A 276 -18.41 7.97 -10.19
N GLU A 277 -17.79 9.15 -10.14
CA GLU A 277 -18.27 10.31 -9.40
C GLU A 277 -19.59 10.86 -9.93
N VAL A 278 -20.00 10.47 -11.14
CA VAL A 278 -21.30 10.80 -11.74
C VAL A 278 -22.21 9.59 -11.83
N SER A 279 -21.68 8.40 -12.14
CA SER A 279 -22.45 7.16 -12.29
C SER A 279 -21.58 5.96 -11.91
N GLY A 280 -21.57 5.66 -10.61
CA GLY A 280 -20.76 4.61 -9.99
C GLY A 280 -21.58 3.41 -9.57
N LEU A 281 -21.48 3.05 -8.28
CA LEU A 281 -22.09 1.86 -7.69
C LEU A 281 -23.61 1.87 -7.90
N HIS A 282 -24.12 0.84 -8.57
CA HIS A 282 -25.53 0.71 -8.95
C HIS A 282 -26.13 1.91 -9.71
N GLY A 283 -25.26 2.72 -10.34
CA GLY A 283 -25.65 3.94 -11.07
C GLY A 283 -25.62 5.21 -10.23
N ASP A 284 -25.40 5.12 -8.92
CA ASP A 284 -25.33 6.29 -8.04
C ASP A 284 -23.95 6.97 -8.11
N PRO A 285 -23.87 8.31 -8.02
CA PRO A 285 -22.61 9.03 -7.85
C PRO A 285 -21.75 8.42 -6.75
N THR A 286 -20.52 8.01 -7.05
CA THR A 286 -19.69 7.24 -6.12
C THR A 286 -18.29 7.81 -6.02
N LEU A 287 -17.88 8.11 -4.78
CA LEU A 287 -16.48 8.37 -4.46
C LEU A 287 -15.74 7.05 -4.31
N VAL A 288 -14.91 6.68 -5.27
CA VAL A 288 -13.99 5.54 -5.14
C VAL A 288 -12.64 6.11 -4.75
N HIS A 289 -12.01 5.66 -3.65
CA HIS A 289 -10.64 6.03 -3.21
C HIS A 289 -9.93 4.91 -2.44
N THR A 290 -8.60 4.95 -2.40
CA THR A 290 -7.78 3.94 -1.67
C THR A 290 -7.94 4.08 -0.17
N ALA A 291 -7.62 3.00 0.58
CA ALA A 291 -7.53 3.06 2.03
C ALA A 291 -6.56 4.15 2.49
N ARG A 292 -5.41 4.29 1.82
CA ARG A 292 -4.42 5.36 2.05
C ARG A 292 -4.99 6.77 1.90
N THR A 293 -5.83 7.00 0.90
CA THR A 293 -6.46 8.31 0.69
C THR A 293 -7.34 8.68 1.88
N PHE A 294 -8.17 7.75 2.34
CA PHE A 294 -9.07 8.00 3.46
C PHE A 294 -8.33 8.09 4.79
N ALA A 295 -7.33 7.23 5.03
CA ALA A 295 -6.51 7.32 6.23
C ALA A 295 -5.78 8.67 6.33
N GLN A 296 -5.21 9.17 5.22
CA GLN A 296 -4.57 10.48 5.23
C GLN A 296 -5.56 11.62 5.41
N LEU A 297 -6.79 11.50 4.89
CA LEU A 297 -7.86 12.45 5.18
C LEU A 297 -8.19 12.49 6.67
N ALA A 298 -8.35 11.34 7.33
CA ALA A 298 -8.63 11.26 8.76
C ALA A 298 -7.52 11.92 9.59
N VAL A 299 -6.27 11.55 9.36
CA VAL A 299 -5.11 12.13 10.03
C VAL A 299 -4.99 13.63 9.75
N ALA A 300 -5.24 14.08 8.53
CA ALA A 300 -5.18 15.50 8.20
C ALA A 300 -6.29 16.34 8.88
N LEU A 301 -7.48 15.76 9.09
CA LEU A 301 -8.58 16.40 9.81
C LEU A 301 -8.24 16.59 11.29
N ARG A 302 -7.46 15.66 11.87
CA ARG A 302 -7.10 15.64 13.28
C ARG A 302 -5.83 16.44 13.60
N ASP A 303 -4.76 16.17 12.85
CA ASP A 303 -3.39 16.60 13.15
C ASP A 303 -2.86 17.66 12.17
N GLY A 304 -3.72 18.12 11.25
CA GLY A 304 -3.35 19.00 10.16
C GLY A 304 -2.71 18.27 8.98
N PHE A 305 -2.83 18.88 7.80
CA PHE A 305 -2.31 18.34 6.55
C PHE A 305 -0.77 18.41 6.50
N ALA A 306 -0.16 17.27 6.17
CA ALA A 306 1.24 17.15 5.82
C ALA A 306 1.37 16.30 4.55
N GLU A 307 2.22 16.73 3.62
CA GLU A 307 2.49 16.01 2.38
C GLU A 307 3.39 14.80 2.67
N SER A 308 2.78 13.62 2.77
CA SER A 308 3.46 12.34 2.95
C SER A 308 2.87 11.26 2.03
N ARG A 309 3.67 10.24 1.74
CA ARG A 309 3.32 9.08 0.93
C ARG A 309 3.77 7.78 1.61
N LEU A 310 2.90 6.78 1.60
CA LEU A 310 3.30 5.41 1.96
C LEU A 310 4.03 4.78 0.78
N VAL A 311 5.24 4.27 1.05
CA VAL A 311 6.09 3.58 0.10
C VAL A 311 6.38 2.16 0.60
N THR A 312 6.03 1.15 -0.20
CA THR A 312 6.38 -0.24 0.05
C THR A 312 7.62 -0.60 -0.78
N VAL A 313 8.75 -0.87 -0.12
CA VAL A 313 9.98 -1.34 -0.78
C VAL A 313 10.00 -2.87 -0.79
N THR A 314 10.24 -3.45 -1.96
CA THR A 314 10.18 -4.90 -2.23
C THR A 314 11.17 -5.30 -3.32
N GLY A 315 11.13 -6.54 -3.81
CA GLY A 315 12.02 -7.06 -4.84
C GLY A 315 13.22 -7.78 -4.23
N ASP A 316 14.41 -7.48 -4.74
CA ASP A 316 15.66 -8.10 -4.31
C ASP A 316 16.17 -7.41 -3.02
N VAL A 317 15.40 -7.59 -1.96
CA VAL A 317 15.65 -7.08 -0.61
C VAL A 317 15.47 -8.22 0.38
N ALA A 318 16.21 -8.19 1.49
CA ALA A 318 16.16 -9.24 2.49
C ALA A 318 14.75 -9.44 3.06
N VAL A 319 14.09 -8.33 3.44
CA VAL A 319 12.70 -8.32 3.92
C VAL A 319 12.01 -7.03 3.43
N PRO A 320 10.88 -7.12 2.71
CA PRO A 320 10.11 -5.94 2.29
C PRO A 320 9.57 -5.13 3.47
N ALA A 321 9.47 -3.81 3.32
CA ALA A 321 8.93 -2.91 4.34
C ALA A 321 7.97 -1.87 3.74
N THR A 322 7.06 -1.33 4.54
CA THR A 322 6.22 -0.18 4.19
C THR A 322 6.52 0.99 5.12
N VAL A 323 7.09 2.04 4.54
CA VAL A 323 7.49 3.28 5.23
C VAL A 323 6.58 4.43 4.81
N GLU A 324 6.42 5.43 5.67
CA GLU A 324 5.80 6.70 5.30
C GLU A 324 6.89 7.76 5.20
N VAL A 325 7.00 8.42 4.07
CA VAL A 325 7.99 9.47 3.83
C VAL A 325 7.30 10.78 3.43
N PRO A 326 7.83 11.94 3.85
CA PRO A 326 7.46 13.23 3.25
C PRO A 326 7.53 13.19 1.73
N GLU A 327 6.64 13.90 1.03
CA GLU A 327 6.68 13.94 -0.45
C GLU A 327 7.92 14.65 -1.01
N SER A 328 8.60 15.44 -0.19
CA SER A 328 9.90 16.07 -0.49
C SER A 328 11.09 15.13 -0.36
N ASP A 329 10.91 13.96 0.23
CA ASP A 329 11.97 12.97 0.40
C ASP A 329 12.03 12.09 -0.85
N THR A 330 13.16 11.42 -1.03
CA THR A 330 13.48 10.73 -2.28
C THR A 330 13.12 9.25 -2.20
N ILE A 331 13.17 8.58 -3.36
CA ILE A 331 13.08 7.11 -3.40
C ILE A 331 14.20 6.51 -2.55
N GLU A 332 15.41 7.06 -2.58
CA GLU A 332 16.55 6.61 -1.76
C GLU A 332 16.22 6.60 -0.26
N THR A 333 15.56 7.64 0.27
CA THR A 333 15.13 7.67 1.68
C THR A 333 14.19 6.52 2.03
N ALA A 334 13.33 6.07 1.09
CA ALA A 334 12.48 4.92 1.35
C ALA A 334 13.27 3.59 1.37
N LEU A 335 14.40 3.51 0.65
CA LEU A 335 15.26 2.33 0.61
C LEU A 335 16.05 2.12 1.90
N ASP A 336 16.31 3.18 2.67
CA ASP A 336 16.95 3.08 4.00
C ASP A 336 16.18 2.17 4.97
N ALA A 337 14.91 1.87 4.67
CA ALA A 337 14.06 0.95 5.41
C ALA A 337 14.38 -0.54 5.23
N VAL A 338 15.23 -0.92 4.25
CA VAL A 338 15.47 -2.32 3.87
C VAL A 338 16.93 -2.58 3.51
N ASP A 339 17.38 -3.82 3.71
CA ASP A 339 18.65 -4.28 3.17
C ASP A 339 18.47 -4.84 1.75
N ILE A 340 19.25 -4.36 0.79
CA ILE A 340 19.27 -4.87 -0.59
C ILE A 340 20.06 -6.20 -0.64
N ASP A 341 19.48 -7.23 -1.27
CA ASP A 341 20.10 -8.54 -1.42
C ASP A 341 20.97 -8.61 -2.69
N GLY A 342 22.11 -7.92 -2.66
CA GLY A 342 23.07 -7.86 -3.77
C GLY A 342 23.48 -6.44 -4.14
N GLU A 343 24.05 -6.27 -5.33
CA GLU A 343 24.42 -4.95 -5.87
C GLU A 343 23.21 -4.34 -6.59
N PHE A 344 22.86 -3.11 -6.22
CA PHE A 344 21.74 -2.37 -6.83
C PHE A 344 21.98 -2.13 -8.32
N LYS A 345 20.99 -2.46 -9.15
CA LYS A 345 20.99 -2.17 -10.59
C LYS A 345 19.94 -1.13 -10.96
N ALA A 346 18.71 -1.31 -10.50
CA ALA A 346 17.58 -0.46 -10.83
C ALA A 346 16.43 -0.58 -9.83
N ALA A 347 15.47 0.33 -9.93
CA ALA A 347 14.18 0.25 -9.26
C ALA A 347 13.03 0.28 -10.27
N CYS A 348 12.01 -0.54 -10.05
CA CYS A 348 10.71 -0.44 -10.71
C CYS A 348 9.75 0.30 -9.78
N VAL A 349 9.39 1.52 -10.14
CA VAL A 349 8.68 2.47 -9.27
C VAL A 349 7.24 2.62 -9.72
N GLY A 350 6.33 2.27 -8.80
CA GLY A 350 4.91 2.50 -8.90
C GLY A 350 4.07 1.33 -9.38
N GLY A 351 4.33 0.12 -8.87
CA GLY A 351 3.43 -1.03 -9.01
C GLY A 351 3.84 -2.04 -10.11
N ARG A 352 2.86 -2.76 -10.65
CA ARG A 352 3.10 -3.81 -11.65
C ARG A 352 3.60 -3.21 -12.97
N PHE A 353 3.06 -2.06 -13.35
CA PHE A 353 3.42 -1.30 -14.55
C PHE A 353 4.22 -0.02 -14.22
N GLY A 354 4.94 -0.04 -13.10
CA GLY A 354 5.88 1.00 -12.71
C GLY A 354 7.02 1.19 -13.71
N GLY A 355 7.53 2.42 -13.79
CA GLY A 355 8.68 2.76 -14.63
C GLY A 355 9.99 2.24 -14.03
N ILE A 356 10.98 1.98 -14.89
CA ILE A 356 12.32 1.52 -14.50
C ILE A 356 13.26 2.72 -14.45
N THR A 357 13.98 2.86 -13.34
CA THR A 357 14.98 3.93 -13.14
C THR A 357 16.22 3.40 -12.44
N THR A 358 17.38 3.96 -12.78
CA THR A 358 18.63 3.83 -12.02
C THR A 358 18.86 5.00 -11.07
N GLU A 359 18.08 6.08 -11.21
CA GLU A 359 18.12 7.28 -10.37
C GLU A 359 17.17 7.12 -9.18
N LEU A 360 17.72 7.25 -7.96
CA LEU A 360 16.97 7.15 -6.70
C LEU A 360 16.77 8.52 -6.02
N ASP A 361 17.53 9.54 -6.43
CA ASP A 361 17.41 10.94 -5.99
C ASP A 361 16.25 11.63 -6.73
N ILE A 362 15.05 11.07 -6.57
CA ILE A 362 13.79 11.55 -7.16
C ILE A 362 12.77 11.65 -6.03
N ASP A 363 12.22 12.86 -5.81
CA ASP A 363 11.18 13.07 -4.81
C ASP A 363 9.96 12.16 -5.06
N VAL A 364 9.39 11.61 -3.99
CA VAL A 364 8.22 10.73 -4.07
C VAL A 364 6.90 11.49 -4.29
N ALA A 365 6.97 12.80 -4.51
CA ALA A 365 5.84 13.64 -4.92
C ALA A 365 5.20 13.12 -6.24
N PRO A 366 3.86 13.09 -6.35
CA PRO A 366 3.16 12.55 -7.52
C PRO A 366 3.59 13.16 -8.85
N ASP A 367 3.78 14.48 -8.88
CA ASP A 367 4.10 15.23 -10.09
C ASP A 367 5.55 14.97 -10.51
N THR A 368 6.49 14.87 -9.55
CA THR A 368 7.90 14.50 -9.80
C THR A 368 8.01 13.10 -10.39
N LEU A 369 7.36 12.11 -9.75
CA LEU A 369 7.30 10.73 -10.26
C LEU A 369 6.64 10.66 -11.65
N ALA A 370 5.62 11.47 -11.93
CA ALA A 370 5.00 11.56 -13.26
C ALA A 370 5.94 12.07 -14.33
N ASN A 371 6.68 13.14 -14.01
CA ASN A 371 7.61 13.76 -14.94
C ASN A 371 8.80 12.85 -15.26
N ALA A 372 9.20 11.99 -14.32
CA ALA A 372 10.19 10.93 -14.52
C ALA A 372 9.63 9.67 -15.20
N ASP A 373 8.36 9.68 -15.64
CA ASP A 373 7.66 8.52 -16.22
C ASP A 373 7.67 7.26 -15.33
N LEU A 374 7.63 7.48 -14.02
CA LEU A 374 7.46 6.45 -13.01
C LEU A 374 5.97 6.30 -12.66
N GLY A 375 5.62 5.33 -11.82
CA GLY A 375 4.26 5.20 -11.26
C GLY A 375 4.16 5.84 -9.88
N THR A 376 2.95 6.28 -9.51
CA THR A 376 2.67 6.92 -8.21
C THR A 376 1.92 6.01 -7.26
N GLU A 377 1.94 4.71 -7.51
CA GLU A 377 1.24 3.75 -6.68
C GLU A 377 1.82 3.70 -5.28
N GLY A 378 3.14 3.78 -5.11
CA GLY A 378 3.81 3.67 -3.80
C GLY A 378 4.63 2.40 -3.63
N THR A 379 4.62 1.43 -4.54
CA THR A 379 5.56 0.30 -4.49
C THR A 379 6.85 0.64 -5.22
N VAL A 380 7.99 0.40 -4.58
CA VAL A 380 9.32 0.46 -5.19
C VAL A 380 9.92 -0.95 -5.16
N ARG A 381 10.09 -1.56 -6.32
CA ARG A 381 10.67 -2.91 -6.43
C ARG A 381 12.13 -2.80 -6.87
N ILE A 382 13.05 -3.23 -6.01
CA ILE A 382 14.49 -3.30 -6.27
C ILE A 382 14.83 -4.44 -7.23
N ILE A 383 15.79 -4.17 -8.11
CA ILE A 383 16.37 -5.07 -9.10
C ILE A 383 17.87 -5.03 -8.89
N THR A 384 18.52 -6.18 -8.67
CA THR A 384 19.98 -6.27 -8.51
C THR A 384 20.70 -6.67 -9.81
N GLU A 385 22.03 -6.56 -9.82
CA GLU A 385 22.87 -6.82 -10.99
C GLU A 385 22.71 -8.23 -11.59
N ASP A 386 22.35 -9.22 -10.77
CA ASP A 386 22.12 -10.60 -11.21
C ASP A 386 20.81 -10.78 -12.01
N GLN A 387 19.93 -9.77 -12.02
CA GLN A 387 18.68 -9.81 -12.78
C GLN A 387 18.82 -9.27 -14.21
N CYS A 388 18.30 -10.06 -15.15
CA CYS A 388 18.13 -9.63 -16.54
C CYS A 388 16.92 -8.69 -16.67
N VAL A 389 17.17 -7.43 -17.05
CA VAL A 389 16.12 -6.42 -17.25
C VAL A 389 15.16 -6.82 -18.38
N VAL A 390 15.68 -7.42 -19.47
CA VAL A 390 14.85 -7.87 -20.61
C VAL A 390 13.86 -8.96 -20.18
N ALA A 391 14.30 -9.93 -19.38
CA ALA A 391 13.42 -10.97 -18.83
C ALA A 391 12.42 -10.40 -17.81
N PHE A 392 12.88 -9.49 -16.94
CA PHE A 392 12.04 -8.82 -15.96
C PHE A 392 10.87 -8.08 -16.62
N ILE A 393 11.14 -7.30 -17.68
CA ILE A 393 10.12 -6.58 -18.45
C ILE A 393 9.26 -7.51 -19.29
N GLY A 394 9.84 -8.55 -19.87
CA GLY A 394 9.10 -9.60 -20.59
C GLY A 394 8.03 -10.23 -19.71
N ASN A 395 8.35 -10.57 -18.47
CA ASN A 395 7.39 -11.12 -17.50
C ASN A 395 6.27 -10.14 -17.11
N LYS A 396 6.57 -8.83 -17.03
CA LYS A 396 5.54 -7.81 -16.78
C LYS A 396 4.61 -7.63 -17.98
N THR A 397 5.15 -7.64 -19.18
CA THR A 397 4.37 -7.51 -20.42
C THR A 397 3.52 -8.75 -20.67
N GLN A 398 4.06 -9.94 -20.43
CA GLN A 398 3.31 -11.20 -20.51
C GLN A 398 2.12 -11.18 -19.53
N PHE A 399 2.36 -10.75 -18.29
CA PHE A 399 1.29 -10.55 -17.33
C PHE A 399 0.22 -9.57 -17.82
N ALA A 400 0.61 -8.47 -18.48
CA ALA A 400 -0.37 -7.55 -19.06
C ALA A 400 -1.23 -8.20 -20.16
N ALA A 401 -0.63 -9.08 -20.96
CA ALA A 401 -1.33 -9.86 -21.98
C ALA A 401 -2.32 -10.87 -21.37
N ASP A 402 -1.99 -11.44 -20.21
CA ASP A 402 -2.82 -12.43 -19.53
C ASP A 402 -3.94 -11.79 -18.69
N GLU A 403 -3.67 -10.64 -18.04
CA GLU A 403 -4.56 -10.04 -17.04
C GLU A 403 -5.48 -8.94 -17.57
N ASN A 404 -5.29 -8.47 -18.81
CA ASN A 404 -6.18 -7.44 -19.34
C ASN A 404 -7.64 -7.92 -19.39
N CYS A 405 -8.60 -7.00 -19.20
CA CYS A 405 -10.02 -7.33 -19.22
C CYS A 405 -10.60 -7.67 -20.62
N GLY A 406 -9.79 -7.59 -21.68
CA GLY A 406 -10.21 -7.90 -23.05
C GLY A 406 -11.12 -6.87 -23.72
N ARG A 407 -11.53 -5.79 -23.05
CA ARG A 407 -12.55 -4.85 -23.57
C ARG A 407 -12.07 -4.00 -24.77
N CYS A 408 -10.86 -3.42 -24.71
CA CYS A 408 -10.35 -2.54 -25.76
C CYS A 408 -9.23 -3.21 -26.58
N VAL A 409 -9.33 -3.11 -27.90
CA VAL A 409 -8.36 -3.66 -28.87
C VAL A 409 -6.92 -3.22 -28.59
N PRO A 410 -6.60 -1.92 -28.39
CA PRO A 410 -5.20 -1.51 -28.19
C PRO A 410 -4.57 -2.14 -26.95
N CYS A 411 -5.33 -2.38 -25.87
CA CYS A 411 -4.81 -3.10 -24.71
C CYS A 411 -4.72 -4.61 -25.00
N ARG A 412 -5.82 -5.24 -25.42
CA ARG A 412 -5.93 -6.69 -25.57
C ARG A 412 -4.93 -7.24 -26.60
N GLU A 413 -4.88 -6.65 -27.79
CA GLU A 413 -3.97 -7.10 -28.84
C GLU A 413 -2.58 -6.46 -28.69
N GLY A 414 -2.49 -5.24 -28.15
CA GLY A 414 -1.22 -4.52 -28.03
C GLY A 414 -0.31 -5.15 -26.98
N THR A 415 -0.84 -5.55 -25.83
CA THR A 415 -0.05 -6.27 -24.81
C THR A 415 0.49 -7.60 -25.33
N THR A 416 -0.31 -8.37 -26.08
CA THR A 416 0.15 -9.61 -26.74
C THR A 416 1.22 -9.34 -27.80
N GLN A 417 1.05 -8.32 -28.64
CA GLN A 417 2.06 -7.92 -29.62
C GLN A 417 3.37 -7.49 -28.95
N LEU A 418 3.29 -6.70 -27.88
CA LEU A 418 4.45 -6.23 -27.14
C LEU A 418 5.20 -7.41 -26.49
N ALA A 419 4.47 -8.37 -25.90
CA ALA A 419 5.07 -9.59 -25.34
C ALA A 419 5.80 -10.40 -26.41
N ASN A 420 5.21 -10.52 -27.61
CA ASN A 420 5.83 -11.22 -28.74
C ASN A 420 7.07 -10.48 -29.27
N GLN A 421 7.03 -9.16 -29.38
CA GLN A 421 8.18 -8.35 -29.80
C GLN A 421 9.35 -8.50 -28.81
N LEU A 422 9.08 -8.41 -27.50
CA LEU A 422 10.10 -8.62 -26.47
C LEU A 422 10.67 -10.05 -26.50
N ARG A 423 9.84 -11.04 -26.83
CA ARG A 423 10.30 -12.43 -27.03
C ARG A 423 11.19 -12.57 -28.26
N ALA A 424 10.87 -11.90 -29.36
CA ALA A 424 11.62 -11.95 -30.61
C ALA A 424 13.06 -11.42 -30.48
N ILE A 425 13.33 -10.58 -29.47
CA ILE A 425 14.69 -10.14 -29.13
C ILE A 425 15.62 -11.34 -28.88
N TYR A 426 15.13 -12.43 -28.27
CA TYR A 426 15.93 -13.64 -28.01
C TYR A 426 16.31 -14.39 -29.30
N ASP A 427 15.61 -14.12 -30.41
CA ASP A 427 15.88 -14.67 -31.73
C ASP A 427 16.68 -13.68 -32.62
N GLY A 428 17.14 -12.56 -32.04
CA GLY A 428 17.92 -11.54 -32.73
C GLY A 428 17.09 -10.47 -33.44
N ASP A 429 15.78 -10.41 -33.20
CA ASP A 429 14.88 -9.41 -33.80
C ASP A 429 14.51 -8.34 -32.76
N TYR A 430 15.30 -7.28 -32.72
CA TYR A 430 15.07 -6.10 -31.88
C TYR A 430 14.67 -4.89 -32.73
N ASP A 431 13.36 -4.71 -32.90
CA ASP A 431 12.74 -3.56 -33.57
C ASP A 431 12.31 -2.50 -32.54
N SER A 432 13.27 -1.67 -32.11
CA SER A 432 13.04 -0.61 -31.11
C SER A 432 11.95 0.37 -31.54
N ASP A 433 11.97 0.82 -32.80
CA ASP A 433 11.02 1.78 -33.35
C ASP A 433 9.59 1.19 -33.36
N GLY A 434 9.45 -0.08 -33.75
CA GLY A 434 8.17 -0.79 -33.71
C GLY A 434 7.63 -0.98 -32.30
N ILE A 435 8.50 -1.26 -31.33
CA ILE A 435 8.12 -1.37 -29.91
C ILE A 435 7.65 -0.01 -29.37
N GLU A 436 8.39 1.07 -29.63
CA GLU A 436 8.04 2.41 -29.18
C GLU A 436 6.72 2.89 -29.79
N GLU A 437 6.50 2.65 -31.08
CA GLU A 437 5.24 2.96 -31.75
C GLU A 437 4.06 2.22 -31.10
N LEU A 438 4.22 0.91 -30.83
CA LEU A 438 3.18 0.11 -30.20
C LEU A 438 2.85 0.61 -28.79
N VAL A 439 3.87 0.88 -27.97
CA VAL A 439 3.69 1.43 -26.62
C VAL A 439 2.94 2.77 -26.68
N ARG A 440 3.29 3.65 -27.63
CA ARG A 440 2.59 4.93 -27.82
C ARG A 440 1.13 4.74 -28.22
N VAL A 441 0.84 3.80 -29.12
CA VAL A 441 -0.55 3.47 -29.50
C VAL A 441 -1.34 2.97 -28.29
N MET A 442 -0.76 2.08 -27.48
CA MET A 442 -1.39 1.58 -26.26
C MET A 442 -1.71 2.70 -25.26
N ASP A 443 -0.77 3.62 -25.02
CA ASP A 443 -0.93 4.77 -24.14
C ASP A 443 -2.06 5.72 -24.59
N LEU A 444 -2.06 6.09 -25.87
CA LEU A 444 -3.00 7.09 -26.38
C LEU A 444 -4.41 6.55 -26.59
N SER A 445 -4.58 5.24 -26.85
CA SER A 445 -5.86 4.70 -27.33
C SER A 445 -6.53 3.69 -26.39
N SER A 446 -5.88 3.25 -25.31
CA SER A 446 -6.51 2.39 -24.31
C SER A 446 -7.54 3.14 -23.46
N ILE A 447 -8.64 2.45 -23.12
CA ILE A 447 -9.79 3.04 -22.42
C ILE A 447 -9.51 3.29 -20.94
N CYS A 448 -8.81 2.35 -20.29
CA CYS A 448 -8.41 2.46 -18.89
C CYS A 448 -6.90 2.53 -18.74
N ALA A 449 -6.45 2.95 -17.56
CA ALA A 449 -5.05 3.13 -17.28
C ALA A 449 -4.23 1.83 -17.36
N PHE A 450 -4.85 0.65 -17.23
CA PHE A 450 -4.22 -0.65 -17.53
C PHE A 450 -3.56 -0.65 -18.90
N GLY A 451 -4.36 -0.47 -19.94
CA GLY A 451 -3.81 -0.53 -21.29
C GLY A 451 -2.84 0.62 -21.56
N LYS A 452 -3.05 1.77 -20.91
CA LYS A 452 -2.18 2.93 -21.09
C LYS A 452 -0.79 2.72 -20.49
N GLN A 453 -0.74 2.18 -19.28
CA GLN A 453 0.50 2.02 -18.52
C GLN A 453 1.21 0.69 -18.75
N ALA A 454 0.54 -0.31 -19.33
CA ALA A 454 1.14 -1.63 -19.59
C ALA A 454 2.45 -1.57 -20.40
N GLY A 455 2.63 -0.55 -21.25
CA GLY A 455 3.86 -0.34 -22.01
C GLY A 455 4.94 0.50 -21.30
N ARG A 456 4.63 1.17 -20.18
CA ARG A 456 5.57 2.04 -19.46
C ARG A 456 6.85 1.30 -19.04
N PRO A 457 6.81 0.11 -18.38
CA PRO A 457 8.04 -0.57 -17.96
C PRO A 457 9.00 -0.78 -19.12
N THR A 458 8.48 -1.24 -20.26
CA THR A 458 9.25 -1.49 -21.49
C THR A 458 9.93 -0.23 -22.00
N ARG A 459 9.18 0.86 -22.15
CA ARG A 459 9.70 2.13 -22.65
C ARG A 459 10.77 2.72 -21.74
N THR A 460 10.56 2.71 -20.42
CA THR A 460 11.56 3.19 -19.45
C THR A 460 12.79 2.28 -19.40
N ALA A 461 12.61 0.96 -19.53
CA ALA A 461 13.72 0.02 -19.53
C ALA A 461 14.57 0.14 -20.79
N MET A 462 13.96 0.32 -21.96
CA MET A 462 14.70 0.57 -23.20
C MET A 462 15.50 1.86 -23.10
N ALA A 463 14.94 2.92 -22.51
CA ALA A 463 15.65 4.19 -22.32
C ALA A 463 16.87 4.05 -21.39
N ALA A 464 16.77 3.26 -20.31
CA ALA A 464 17.85 3.09 -19.33
C ALA A 464 18.86 1.98 -19.70
N PHE A 465 18.41 0.92 -20.39
CA PHE A 465 19.16 -0.33 -20.59
C PHE A 465 19.22 -0.78 -22.05
N GLU A 466 19.16 0.13 -23.03
CA GLU A 466 19.20 -0.19 -24.47
C GLU A 466 20.34 -1.17 -24.83
N SER A 467 21.50 -1.00 -24.21
CA SER A 467 22.67 -1.86 -24.42
C SER A 467 22.42 -3.32 -24.02
N GLU A 468 21.58 -3.59 -23.02
CA GLU A 468 21.18 -4.95 -22.63
C GLU A 468 20.20 -5.56 -23.64
N PHE A 469 19.27 -4.77 -24.17
CA PHE A 469 18.35 -5.21 -25.23
C PHE A 469 19.13 -5.59 -26.50
N ALA A 470 20.08 -4.75 -26.91
CA ALA A 470 20.97 -5.03 -28.04
C ALA A 470 21.86 -6.26 -27.77
N ALA A 471 22.41 -6.41 -26.56
CA ALA A 471 23.19 -7.61 -26.21
C ALA A 471 22.35 -8.89 -26.30
N HIS A 472 21.09 -8.85 -25.86
CA HIS A 472 20.16 -9.97 -25.98
C HIS A 472 19.89 -10.34 -27.45
N ALA A 473 19.72 -9.36 -28.33
CA ALA A 473 19.60 -9.59 -29.76
C ALA A 473 20.86 -10.24 -30.37
N ASP A 474 22.04 -9.95 -29.83
CA ASP A 474 23.30 -10.64 -30.18
C ASP A 474 23.45 -12.04 -29.56
N GLY A 475 22.43 -12.55 -28.86
CA GLY A 475 22.46 -13.85 -28.18
C GLY A 475 23.27 -13.85 -26.87
N ARG A 476 23.43 -12.70 -26.21
CA ARG A 476 24.15 -12.57 -24.93
C ARG A 476 23.25 -11.95 -23.87
N CYS A 477 23.21 -12.54 -22.67
CA CYS A 477 22.57 -11.94 -21.51
C CYS A 477 23.67 -11.34 -20.61
N PRO A 478 23.72 -10.00 -20.41
CA PRO A 478 24.72 -9.38 -19.55
C PRO A 478 24.68 -9.91 -18.10
N ALA A 479 23.48 -10.16 -17.57
CA ALA A 479 23.27 -10.74 -16.24
C ALA A 479 23.50 -12.26 -16.17
N GLY A 480 23.77 -12.94 -17.29
CA GLY A 480 24.01 -14.39 -17.35
C GLY A 480 22.78 -15.29 -17.14
N SER A 481 21.70 -14.78 -16.56
CA SER A 481 20.54 -15.57 -16.10
C SER A 481 19.68 -16.21 -17.21
N CYS A 482 19.69 -15.68 -18.44
CA CYS A 482 18.78 -16.17 -19.49
C CYS A 482 19.32 -17.29 -20.39
N PHE A 483 20.65 -17.45 -20.50
CA PHE A 483 21.26 -18.40 -21.44
C PHE A 483 22.14 -19.45 -20.77
N ASP A 484 22.24 -19.42 -19.43
CA ASP A 484 22.88 -20.49 -18.69
C ASP A 484 22.06 -21.78 -18.77
N ARG A 485 22.58 -22.74 -19.53
CA ARG A 485 22.03 -24.09 -19.71
C ARG A 485 22.01 -24.95 -18.42
N ASN A 486 22.34 -24.39 -17.26
CA ASN A 486 22.39 -25.10 -15.98
C ASN A 486 21.14 -24.95 -15.11
N PHE A 487 20.11 -24.21 -15.54
CA PHE A 487 18.79 -24.18 -14.87
C PHE A 487 17.78 -25.18 -15.44
N ALA A 488 18.22 -26.11 -16.28
CA ALA A 488 17.47 -27.34 -16.53
C ALA A 488 17.80 -28.34 -15.40
N VAL A 489 16.82 -28.56 -14.51
CA VAL A 489 16.81 -29.49 -13.36
C VAL A 489 17.28 -28.87 -12.02
N SER A 490 16.35 -28.17 -11.36
CA SER A 490 16.09 -28.32 -9.92
C SER A 490 14.66 -27.92 -9.61
#